data_AF-A0A239R182-F1
#
_entry.id   AF-A0A239R182-F1
#
_cell.length_a   1.000
_cell.length_b   1.000
_cell.length_c   1.000
_cell.angle_alpha   90.00
_cell.angle_beta   90.00
_cell.angle_gamma   90.00
#
_symmetry.space_group_name_H-M   'P 1'
#
loop_
_entity.id
_entity.type
_entity.pdbx_description
1 polymer ?
#
loop_
_entity_poly.entity_id
_entity_poly.type
_entity_poly.pdbx_seq_one_letter_code
_entity_poly.pdbx_strand_id
1 'polypeptide(L)' 'MYDTKEIGKRIRFLRKNHNMTQRELTKILHLSDTGAVSKMENGKIPVSMNILIEVADIFGVSIKYVLLGERFY' A
#
# COMPACT_ATOMS: atom_id res chain seq x y z
N MET A 1 6.98 0.37 16.61
CA MET A 1 7.30 0.61 15.19
C MET A 1 6.45 -0.37 14.38
N TYR A 2 5.74 0.08 13.34
CA TYR A 2 4.88 -0.79 12.54
C TYR A 2 5.70 -1.74 11.65
N ASP A 3 5.18 -2.94 11.37
CA ASP A 3 5.87 -3.91 10.51
C ASP A 3 5.66 -3.56 9.02
N THR A 4 6.74 -3.09 8.38
CA THR A 4 6.73 -2.70 6.96
C THR A 4 6.44 -3.88 6.02
N LYS A 5 6.79 -5.11 6.39
CA LYS A 5 6.49 -6.30 5.58
C LYS A 5 5.00 -6.58 5.59
N GLU A 6 4.36 -6.48 6.75
CA GLU A 6 2.91 -6.70 6.87
C GLU A 6 2.09 -5.62 6.15
N ILE A 7 2.51 -4.35 6.26
CA ILE A 7 1.92 -3.24 5.47
C ILE A 7 2.08 -3.53 3.97
N GLY A 8 3.28 -3.90 3.53
CA GLY A 8 3.57 -4.21 2.13
C GLY A 8 2.72 -5.36 1.58
N LYS A 9 2.50 -6.42 2.37
CA LYS A 9 1.61 -7.53 2.02
C LYS A 9 0.18 -7.06 1.79
N ARG A 10 -0.34 -6.17 2.65
CA ARG A 10 -1.69 -5.62 2.54
C ARG A 10 -1.86 -4.74 1.30
N ILE A 11 -0.88 -3.87 1.01
CA ILE A 11 -0.87 -3.07 -0.22
C ILE A 11 -0.87 -3.98 -1.45
N ARG A 12 -0.03 -5.02 -1.45
CA ARG A 12 0.01 -6.02 -2.54
C ARG A 12 -1.33 -6.72 -2.73
N PHE A 13 -1.96 -7.14 -1.64
CA PHE A 13 -3.24 -7.83 -1.65
C PHE A 13 -4.33 -6.93 -2.27
N LEU A 14 -4.46 -5.69 -1.77
CA LEU A 14 -5.42 -4.72 -2.31
C LEU A 14 -5.19 -4.46 -3.79
N ARG A 15 -3.94 -4.16 -4.19
CA ARG A 15 -3.59 -3.93 -5.59
C ARG A 15 -3.97 -5.10 -6.49
N LYS A 16 -3.67 -6.33 -6.08
CA LYS A 16 -3.98 -7.53 -6.86
C LYS A 16 -5.48 -7.80 -6.96
N ASN A 17 -6.25 -7.56 -5.90
CA ASN A 17 -7.71 -7.71 -5.94
C ASN A 17 -8.38 -6.70 -6.88
N HIS A 18 -7.73 -5.57 -7.13
CA HIS A 18 -8.17 -4.58 -8.11
C HIS A 18 -7.56 -4.81 -9.51
N ASN A 19 -6.91 -5.96 -9.75
CA ASN A 19 -6.26 -6.31 -11.03
C ASN A 19 -5.23 -5.27 -11.53
N MET A 20 -4.60 -4.54 -10.60
CA MET A 20 -3.63 -3.51 -10.95
C MET A 20 -2.21 -4.06 -10.96
N THR A 21 -1.39 -3.58 -11.88
CA THR A 21 0.07 -3.77 -11.90
C THR A 21 0.76 -2.82 -10.92
N GLN A 22 1.99 -3.15 -10.51
CA GLN A 22 2.77 -2.24 -9.65
C GLN A 22 3.01 -0.88 -10.31
N ARG A 23 3.19 -0.86 -11.65
CA ARG A 23 3.40 0.36 -12.42
C ARG A 23 2.16 1.26 -12.44
N GLU A 24 0.97 0.69 -12.53
CA GLU A 24 -0.28 1.45 -12.46
C GLU A 24 -0.46 2.08 -11.08
N LEU A 25 -0.24 1.32 -10.01
CA LEU A 25 -0.33 1.88 -8.65
C LEU A 25 0.72 2.98 -8.42
N THR A 26 1.95 2.82 -8.91
CA THR A 26 2.97 3.89 -8.84
C THR A 26 2.49 5.17 -9.51
N LYS A 27 1.85 5.07 -10.69
CA LYS A 27 1.34 6.25 -11.41
C LYS A 27 0.19 6.93 -10.67
N ILE A 28 -0.72 6.15 -10.09
CA ILE A 28 -1.87 6.67 -9.34
C ILE A 28 -1.41 7.36 -8.05
N LEU A 29 -0.40 6.82 -7.37
CA LEU A 29 0.23 7.43 -6.19
C LEU A 29 1.19 8.58 -6.54
N HIS A 30 1.25 9.00 -7.82
CA HIS A 30 2.12 10.08 -8.30
C HIS A 30 3.60 9.93 -7.91
N LEU A 31 4.09 8.69 -7.81
CA LEU A 31 5.45 8.41 -7.35
C LEU A 31 6.47 8.52 -8.49
N SER A 32 7.56 9.25 -8.24
CA SER A 32 8.64 9.41 -9.22
C SER A 32 9.49 8.15 -9.40
N ASP A 33 9.68 7.35 -8.34
CA ASP A 33 10.42 6.08 -8.41
C ASP A 33 9.50 4.96 -8.92
N THR A 34 9.79 4.48 -10.12
CA THR A 34 9.02 3.40 -10.78
C THR A 34 9.04 2.08 -9.99
N GLY A 35 10.06 1.86 -9.16
CA GLY A 35 10.21 0.71 -8.28
C GLY A 35 9.64 0.90 -6.87
N ALA A 36 9.08 2.06 -6.54
CA ALA A 36 8.62 2.39 -5.18
C ALA A 36 7.60 1.38 -4.66
N VAL A 37 6.53 1.11 -5.41
CA VAL A 37 5.49 0.13 -5.02
C VAL A 37 6.10 -1.25 -4.79
N SER A 38 7.02 -1.70 -5.64
CA SER A 38 7.70 -2.98 -5.45
C SER A 38 8.51 -3.03 -4.15
N LYS A 39 9.24 -1.95 -3.81
CA LYS A 39 9.98 -1.85 -2.55
C LYS A 39 9.04 -1.85 -1.34
N MET A 40 7.94 -1.10 -1.40
CA MET A 40 6.92 -1.06 -0.35
C MET A 40 6.29 -2.44 -0.12
N GLU A 41 5.86 -3.11 -1.18
CA GLU A 41 5.21 -4.42 -1.08
C GLU A 41 6.12 -5.52 -0.53
N ASN A 42 7.43 -5.36 -0.69
CA ASN A 42 8.44 -6.27 -0.16
C ASN A 42 8.97 -5.83 1.22
N GLY A 43 8.40 -4.76 1.81
CA GLY A 43 8.83 -4.21 3.09
C GLY A 43 10.24 -3.61 3.10
N LYS A 44 10.82 -3.33 1.92
CA LYS A 44 12.19 -2.81 1.77
C LYS A 44 12.31 -1.33 2.14
N ILE A 45 11.21 -0.61 2.08
CA ILE A 45 11.12 0.79 2.51
C ILE A 45 9.89 0.97 3.40
N PRO A 46 9.93 1.91 4.37
CA PRO A 46 8.74 2.32 5.10
C PRO A 46 7.74 3.01 4.15
N VAL A 47 6.47 2.90 4.47
CA VAL A 47 5.39 3.61 3.77
C VAL A 47 5.04 4.86 4.56
N SER A 48 5.01 6.02 3.91
CA SER A 48 4.66 7.28 4.58
C SER A 48 3.18 7.36 4.91
N MET A 49 2.82 8.21 5.86
CA MET A 49 1.42 8.41 6.26
C MET A 49 0.55 8.88 5.08
N ASN A 50 1.06 9.77 4.24
CA ASN A 50 0.33 10.26 3.06
C ASN A 50 0.01 9.13 2.08
N ILE A 51 0.98 8.24 1.81
CA ILE A 51 0.76 7.09 0.93
C ILE A 51 -0.24 6.10 1.55
N LEU A 52 -0.22 5.91 2.87
CA LEU A 52 -1.20 5.06 3.54
C LEU A 52 -2.63 5.62 3.42
N ILE A 53 -2.78 6.95 3.50
CA ILE A 53 -4.07 7.63 3.27
C ILE A 53 -4.52 7.43 1.83
N GLU A 54 -3.66 7.70 0.85
CA GLU A 54 -4.01 7.52 -0.57
C GLU A 54 -4.37 6.08 -0.91
N VAL A 55 -3.59 5.10 -0.41
CA VAL A 55 -3.90 3.67 -0.57
C VAL A 55 -5.27 3.33 0.03
N ALA A 56 -5.58 3.85 1.21
CA ALA A 56 -6.86 3.64 1.86
C ALA A 56 -8.02 4.20 1.00
N ASP A 57 -7.86 5.41 0.47
CA ASP A 57 -8.86 6.05 -0.39
C ASP A 57 -9.03 5.32 -1.73
N ILE A 58 -7.93 4.96 -2.40
CA ILE A 58 -7.94 4.24 -3.70
C ILE A 58 -8.67 2.90 -3.59
N PHE A 59 -8.47 2.18 -2.50
CA PHE A 59 -9.00 0.83 -2.32
C PHE A 59 -10.26 0.77 -1.44
N GLY A 60 -10.77 1.91 -0.97
CA GLY A 60 -11.99 1.99 -0.15
C GLY A 60 -11.87 1.24 1.18
N VAL A 61 -10.71 1.30 1.83
CA VAL A 61 -10.45 0.63 3.12
C VAL A 61 -10.05 1.65 4.18
N SER A 62 -10.09 1.26 5.47
CA SER A 62 -9.58 2.13 6.51
C SER A 62 -8.05 2.16 6.51
N ILE A 63 -7.47 3.32 6.86
CA ILE A 63 -6.02 3.45 7.08
C ILE A 63 -5.54 2.45 8.14
N LYS A 64 -6.35 2.21 9.18
CA LYS A 64 -6.06 1.22 10.23
C LYS A 64 -5.92 -0.19 9.65
N TYR A 65 -6.75 -0.58 8.68
CA TYR A 65 -6.59 -1.84 7.99
C TYR A 65 -5.24 -1.91 7.27
N VAL A 66 -4.87 -0.90 6.49
CA VAL A 66 -3.59 -0.90 5.76
C VAL A 66 -2.40 -0.96 6.73
N LEU A 67 -2.45 -0.18 7.80
CA LEU A 67 -1.39 -0.04 8.79
C LEU A 67 -1.26 -1.26 9.71
N LEU A 68 -2.36 -1.64 10.37
CA LEU A 68 -2.41 -2.61 11.47
C LEU A 68 -2.98 -3.98 11.05
N GLY A 69 -3.73 -4.05 9.96
CA GLY A 69 -4.46 -5.26 9.57
C GLY A 69 -5.76 -5.49 10.35
N GLU A 70 -6.21 -4.49 11.12
CA GLU A 70 -7.50 -4.55 11.84
C GLU A 70 -8.64 -4.66 10.84
N ARG A 71 -9.38 -5.77 10.89
CA ARG A 71 -10.69 -5.90 10.23
C ARG A 71 -11.73 -5.49 11.25
N PHE A 72 -12.29 -4.30 11.09
CA PHE A 72 -13.49 -3.95 11.84
C PHE A 72 -14.66 -4.75 11.27
N TYR A 73 -15.30 -5.55 12.13
CA TYR A 73 -16.65 -6.09 11.93
C TYR A 73 -17.67 -5.01 12.31
#